data_AF-A0A1J0VZY0-F1
#
_entry.id   AF-A0A1J0VZY0-F1
#
_cell.length_a   1.000
_cell.length_b   1.000
_cell.length_c   1.000
_cell.angle_alpha   90.00
_cell.angle_beta   90.00
_cell.angle_gamma   90.00
#
_symmetry.space_group_name_H-M   'P 1'
#
loop_
_entity.id
_entity.type
_entity.pdbx_description
1 polymer ?
#
loop_
_entity_poly.entity_id
_entity_poly.type
_entity_poly.pdbx_seq_one_letter_code
_entity_poly.pdbx_strand_id
1 'polypeptide(L)'
;MSVRGGFACSAVFAVAVLAGCAGPETPAPAPSVSPVSSVLPPAQTLAPTQQRYERIRGMLYTVGCASNSCVQTYFACMDGYLTGDPCQLYRDNPPPP
;
A
#
# COMPACT_ATOMS: atom_id res chain seq x y z
N MET A 1 46.35 -20.53 -35.11
CA MET A 1 46.62 -21.80 -34.40
C MET A 1 45.90 -21.74 -33.07
N SER A 2 45.00 -22.68 -32.84
CA SER A 2 44.07 -22.75 -31.72
C SER A 2 44.60 -23.65 -30.60
N VAL A 3 44.42 -23.25 -29.34
CA VAL A 3 44.21 -24.10 -28.14
C VAL A 3 43.50 -23.20 -27.11
N ARG A 4 42.19 -23.24 -26.84
CA ARG A 4 41.35 -24.26 -26.16
C ARG A 4 41.87 -24.74 -24.81
N GLY A 5 41.24 -24.24 -23.74
CA GLY A 5 41.17 -24.81 -22.39
C GLY A 5 40.43 -23.82 -21.48
N GLY A 6 39.46 -24.15 -20.64
CA GLY A 6 38.70 -25.36 -20.31
C GLY A 6 37.55 -24.88 -19.40
N PHE A 7 36.30 -25.21 -19.72
CA PHE A 7 35.44 -26.11 -18.95
C PHE A 7 35.32 -25.83 -17.42
N ALA A 8 34.24 -25.14 -17.03
CA ALA A 8 33.46 -25.35 -15.81
C ALA A 8 32.10 -24.65 -16.03
N CYS A 9 30.99 -25.36 -16.32
CA CYS A 9 30.06 -26.00 -15.36
C CYS A 9 29.69 -25.08 -14.19
N SER A 10 28.45 -24.86 -13.78
CA SER A 10 27.10 -25.16 -14.25
C SER A 10 26.19 -24.63 -13.12
N ALA A 11 25.02 -24.06 -13.48
CA ALA A 11 23.83 -23.87 -12.63
C ALA A 11 24.00 -22.89 -11.43
N VAL A 12 23.01 -22.09 -11.05
CA VAL A 12 21.66 -22.52 -10.68
C VAL A 12 20.63 -21.43 -11.02
N PHE A 13 19.71 -21.80 -11.91
CA PHE A 13 18.38 -21.21 -12.00
C PHE A 13 17.61 -21.51 -10.71
N ALA A 14 17.22 -20.50 -9.94
CA ALA A 14 16.25 -20.68 -8.86
C ALA A 14 14.84 -20.58 -9.46
N VAL A 15 14.31 -21.73 -9.90
CA VAL A 15 12.91 -21.91 -10.27
C VAL A 15 12.08 -22.10 -8.99
N ALA A 16 10.92 -21.45 -8.98
CA ALA A 16 9.87 -21.49 -7.98
C ALA A 16 9.55 -22.90 -7.46
N VAL A 17 9.32 -23.00 -6.15
CA VAL A 17 8.59 -24.11 -5.55
C VAL A 17 7.37 -23.55 -4.82
N LEU A 18 6.21 -23.77 -5.44
CA LEU A 18 4.89 -23.66 -4.84
C LEU A 18 4.79 -24.72 -3.74
N ALA A 19 4.92 -24.31 -2.48
CA ALA A 19 4.39 -25.05 -1.34
C ALA A 19 3.04 -24.40 -0.99
N GLY A 20 1.90 -25.07 -0.91
CA GLY A 20 1.56 -26.47 -1.06
C GLY A 20 0.08 -26.52 -0.69
N CYS A 21 -0.76 -26.90 -1.64
CA CYS A 21 -2.20 -27.10 -1.45
C CYS A 21 -2.43 -28.60 -1.33
N ALA A 22 -2.72 -29.10 -0.12
CA ALA A 22 -3.51 -30.31 0.16
C ALA A 22 -3.39 -30.70 1.64
N GLY A 23 -4.46 -30.48 2.40
CA GLY A 23 -4.69 -31.04 3.72
C GLY A 23 -6.21 -31.26 3.90
N PRO A 24 -6.63 -32.34 4.58
CA PRO A 24 -7.80 -33.15 4.23
C PRO A 24 -9.17 -32.52 4.55
N GLU A 25 -10.15 -32.94 3.75
CA GLU A 25 -11.59 -32.68 3.91
C GLU A 25 -12.06 -32.90 5.37
N THR A 26 -12.53 -31.83 6.01
CA THR A 26 -13.32 -31.90 7.23
C THR A 26 -14.66 -31.20 6.93
N PRO A 27 -15.82 -31.85 7.18
CA PRO A 27 -17.12 -31.28 6.84
C PRO A 27 -17.34 -29.94 7.51
N ALA A 28 -17.78 -28.97 6.71
CA ALA A 28 -18.13 -27.62 7.15
C ALA A 28 -19.08 -27.64 8.36
N PRO A 29 -18.78 -26.92 9.45
CA PRO A 29 -19.81 -26.49 10.39
C PRO A 29 -20.70 -25.47 9.66
N ALA A 30 -22.01 -25.67 9.70
CA ALA A 30 -23.00 -24.77 9.14
C ALA A 30 -22.71 -23.30 9.55
N PRO A 31 -22.93 -22.31 8.66
CA PRO A 31 -22.79 -20.91 9.05
C PRO A 31 -23.84 -20.61 10.12
N SER A 32 -23.41 -20.54 11.38
CA SER A 32 -24.20 -19.94 12.44
C SER A 32 -24.46 -18.49 12.05
N VAL A 33 -25.66 -18.23 11.53
CA VAL A 33 -26.16 -16.89 11.28
C VAL A 33 -26.43 -16.25 12.64
N SER A 34 -25.36 -15.80 13.30
CA SER A 34 -25.50 -14.82 14.36
C SER A 34 -26.08 -13.57 13.69
N PRO A 35 -27.20 -13.00 14.20
CA PRO A 35 -27.65 -11.72 13.71
C PRO A 35 -26.50 -10.75 13.98
N VAL A 36 -25.84 -10.28 12.92
CA VAL A 36 -25.02 -9.08 12.98
C VAL A 36 -26.01 -8.00 13.32
N SER A 37 -26.15 -7.73 14.63
CA SER A 37 -26.87 -6.57 15.13
C SER A 37 -26.27 -5.41 14.37
N SER A 38 -27.04 -4.91 13.40
CA SER A 38 -26.65 -3.80 12.55
C SER A 38 -26.70 -2.57 13.43
N VAL A 39 -25.71 -2.45 14.30
CA VAL A 39 -25.32 -1.20 14.89
C VAL A 39 -24.93 -0.37 13.69
N LEU A 40 -25.86 0.49 13.24
CA LEU A 40 -25.53 1.59 12.35
C LEU A 40 -24.22 2.17 12.93
N PRO A 41 -23.11 2.19 12.17
CA PRO A 41 -21.92 2.87 12.66
C PRO A 41 -22.40 4.26 13.06
N PRO A 42 -22.05 4.73 14.28
CA PRO A 42 -22.44 6.08 14.70
C PRO A 42 -22.03 6.98 13.55
N ALA A 43 -22.92 7.87 13.08
CA ALA A 43 -22.60 8.80 12.01
C ALA A 43 -21.22 9.39 12.34
N GLN A 44 -20.18 8.90 11.64
CA GLN A 44 -18.83 9.09 12.12
C GLN A 44 -18.53 10.54 11.85
N THR A 45 -18.78 11.38 12.85
CA THR A 45 -18.17 12.69 12.94
C THR A 45 -16.69 12.41 12.93
N LEU A 46 -16.10 12.42 11.72
CA LEU A 46 -14.67 12.26 11.51
C LEU A 46 -14.01 13.13 12.57
N ALA A 47 -13.09 12.53 13.33
CA ALA A 47 -12.28 13.31 14.25
C ALA A 47 -11.74 14.54 13.49
N PRO A 48 -11.63 15.72 14.12
CA PRO A 48 -11.25 16.95 13.43
C PRO A 48 -9.95 16.81 12.62
N THR A 49 -9.05 15.93 13.07
CA THR A 49 -7.85 15.51 12.34
C THR A 49 -8.17 14.76 11.04
N GLN A 50 -9.04 13.74 11.09
CA GLN A 50 -9.48 13.02 9.89
C GLN A 50 -10.16 13.93 8.87
N GLN A 51 -11.02 14.85 9.33
CA GLN A 51 -11.66 15.84 8.45
C GLN A 51 -10.63 16.71 7.73
N ARG A 52 -9.55 17.09 8.42
CA ARG A 52 -8.43 17.83 7.82
C ARG A 52 -7.70 16.98 6.77
N TYR A 53 -7.43 15.72 7.07
CA TYR A 53 -6.80 14.79 6.13
C TYR A 53 -7.62 14.60 4.84
N GLU A 54 -8.95 14.50 4.95
CA GLU A 54 -9.80 14.40 3.77
C GLU A 54 -9.83 15.68 2.94
N ARG A 55 -9.87 16.86 3.59
CA ARG A 55 -9.77 18.14 2.89
C ARG A 55 -8.47 18.25 2.11
N ILE A 56 -7.35 17.88 2.74
CA ILE A 56 -6.04 17.87 2.12
C ILE A 56 -6.01 16.91 0.94
N ARG A 57 -6.51 15.67 1.11
CA ARG A 57 -6.63 14.71 0.00
C ARG A 57 -7.46 15.25 -1.17
N GLY A 58 -8.58 15.91 -0.88
CA GLY A 58 -9.40 16.57 -1.91
C GLY A 58 -8.61 17.58 -2.72
N MET A 59 -7.85 18.45 -2.04
CA MET A 59 -6.94 19.41 -2.70
C MET A 59 -5.86 18.69 -3.53
N LEU A 60 -5.26 17.63 -3.00
CA LEU A 60 -4.25 16.84 -3.72
C LEU A 60 -4.78 16.28 -5.04
N TYR A 61 -6.03 15.78 -5.07
CA TYR A 61 -6.64 15.31 -6.31
C TYR A 61 -6.79 16.44 -7.34
N THR A 62 -7.11 17.67 -6.91
CA THR A 62 -7.25 18.81 -7.83
C THR A 62 -5.95 19.25 -8.48
N VAL A 63 -4.81 19.03 -7.81
CA VAL A 63 -3.47 19.34 -8.34
C VAL A 63 -2.82 18.16 -9.06
N GLY A 64 -3.57 17.07 -9.30
CA GLY A 64 -3.11 15.90 -10.05
C GLY A 64 -2.44 14.81 -9.19
N CYS A 65 -2.42 14.94 -7.87
CA CYS A 65 -1.90 13.94 -6.94
C CYS A 65 -2.97 12.89 -6.63
N ALA A 66 -3.25 12.02 -7.60
CA ALA A 66 -4.31 11.01 -7.51
C ALA A 66 -3.82 9.60 -7.11
N SER A 67 -2.50 9.37 -7.15
CA SER A 67 -1.93 8.09 -6.78
C SER A 67 -1.69 7.98 -5.27
N ASN A 68 -1.85 6.76 -4.75
CA ASN A 68 -1.64 6.49 -3.33
C ASN A 68 -0.21 6.84 -2.88
N SER A 69 0.79 6.61 -3.75
CA SER A 69 2.17 6.99 -3.51
C SER A 69 2.34 8.50 -3.40
N CYS A 70 1.75 9.28 -4.30
CA CYS A 70 1.84 10.74 -4.26
C CYS A 70 1.23 11.31 -2.97
N VAL A 71 0.05 10.82 -2.59
CA VAL A 71 -0.61 11.22 -1.35
C VAL A 71 0.25 10.88 -0.12
N GLN A 72 0.83 9.68 -0.08
CA GLN A 72 1.72 9.26 1.00
C GLN A 72 2.99 10.12 1.07
N THR A 73 3.62 10.42 -0.07
CA THR A 73 4.79 11.29 -0.14
C THR A 73 4.47 12.69 0.38
N TYR A 74 3.33 13.26 0.00
CA TYR A 74 2.91 14.58 0.47
C TYR A 74 2.72 14.61 1.99
N PHE A 75 2.07 13.60 2.58
CA PHE A 75 1.93 13.52 4.03
C PHE A 75 3.26 13.28 4.73
N ALA A 76 4.14 12.44 4.18
CA ALA A 76 5.47 12.25 4.73
C ALA A 76 6.33 13.53 4.71
N CYS A 77 6.16 14.38 3.69
CA CYS A 77 6.78 15.70 3.64
C CYS A 77 6.19 16.68 4.66
N MET A 78 4.87 16.64 4.87
CA MET A 78 4.18 17.44 5.89
C MET A 78 4.63 17.07 7.30
N ASP A 79 4.79 15.78 7.57
CA ASP A 79 5.24 15.25 8.86
C ASP A 79 6.77 15.36 9.05
N GLY A 80 7.51 15.77 8.01
CA GLY A 80 8.97 15.94 8.05
C GLY A 80 9.78 14.65 7.90
N TYR A 81 9.13 13.51 7.62
CA TYR A 81 9.80 12.23 7.34
C TYR A 81 10.52 12.20 5.99
N LEU A 82 10.02 12.96 5.01
CA LEU A 82 10.69 13.17 3.73
C LEU A 82 11.07 14.64 3.56
N THR A 83 12.17 14.89 2.85
CA THR A 83 12.64 16.22 2.47
C THR A 83 13.25 16.20 1.06
N GLY A 84 13.63 17.36 0.54
CA GLY A 84 14.27 17.48 -0.77
C GLY A 84 13.28 17.57 -1.93
N ASP A 85 13.72 17.14 -3.11
CA ASP A 85 12.96 17.16 -4.36
C ASP A 85 11.60 16.43 -4.34
N PRO A 86 11.41 15.27 -3.66
CA PRO A 86 10.08 14.64 -3.63
C PRO A 86 9.01 15.48 -2.90
N CYS A 87 9.43 16.49 -2.13
CA CYS A 87 8.54 17.40 -1.43
C CYS A 87 8.20 18.67 -2.21
N GLN A 88 8.56 18.77 -3.50
CA GLN A 88 8.24 19.92 -4.34
C GLN A 88 6.73 20.23 -4.30
N LEU A 89 5.90 19.21 -4.49
CA LEU A 89 4.43 19.35 -4.47
C LEU A 89 3.91 19.96 -3.16
N TYR A 90 4.49 19.56 -2.02
CA TYR A 90 4.13 20.09 -0.70
C TYR A 90 4.56 21.55 -0.54
N ARG A 91 5.71 21.94 -1.09
CA ARG A 91 6.16 23.34 -1.09
C ARG A 91 5.30 24.23 -1.98
N ASP A 92 4.91 23.71 -3.13
CA ASP A 92 4.09 24.43 -4.11
C ASP A 92 2.62 24.53 -3.66
N ASN A 93 2.15 23.54 -2.89
CA ASN A 93 0.77 23.45 -2.41
C ASN A 93 0.74 23.15 -0.90
N PRO A 94 1.07 24.12 -0.02
CA PRO A 94 1.05 23.89 1.41
C PRO A 94 -0.38 23.60 1.91
N PRO A 95 -0.52 22.82 3.00
CA PRO A 95 -1.83 22.47 3.53
C PRO A 95 -2.56 23.72 4.04
N PRO A 96 -3.89 23.79 3.85
CA PRO A 96 -4.69 24.88 4.40
C PRO A 96 -4.63 24.88 5.95
N PRO A 97 -4.80 26.08 6.57
CA PRO A 97 -4.87 26.20 8.02
C PRO A 97 -6.02 25.37 8.62
#